data_AF-A0A2N5NEA1-F1
#
_entry.id   AF-A0A2N5NEA1-F1
#
_cell.length_a   1.000
_cell.length_b   1.000
_cell.length_c   1.000
_cell.angle_alpha   90.00
_cell.angle_beta   90.00
_cell.angle_gamma   90.00
#
_symmetry.space_group_name_H-M   'P 1'
#
loop_
_entity.id
_entity.type
_entity.pdbx_description
1 polymer ?
#
loop_
_entity_poly.entity_id
_entity_poly.type
_entity_poly.pdbx_seq_one_letter_code
_entity_poly.pdbx_strand_id
1 'polypeptide(L)'
;MLPLFRHTSTVQVQKKGAPTEIGHSRGGASTKIHAVVDAYGNPVHLMISEGQRNDIVYAIPLLEQVKIPEDSQILANRGYDSDQLIDYIYSRGAEPTVRRKTL
;
A
#
# COMPACT_ATOMS: atom_id res chain seq x y z
N MET A 1 -38.97 -2.63 12.88
CA MET A 1 -38.29 -1.32 12.83
C MET A 1 -37.54 -1.13 14.15
N LEU A 2 -36.21 -1.21 14.12
CA LEU A 2 -35.26 -0.66 15.09
C LEU A 2 -33.89 -0.65 14.38
N PRO A 3 -33.25 0.51 14.14
CA PRO A 3 -31.90 0.53 13.58
C PRO A 3 -30.89 0.26 14.71
N LEU A 4 -30.06 -0.77 14.56
CA LEU A 4 -28.94 -1.03 15.46
C LEU A 4 -27.79 -0.08 15.09
N PHE A 5 -27.84 1.16 15.57
CA PHE A 5 -26.68 2.05 15.54
C PHE A 5 -25.65 1.56 16.56
N ARG A 6 -24.59 0.87 16.09
CA ARG A 6 -23.37 0.69 16.89
C ARG A 6 -22.45 1.88 16.67
N HIS A 7 -22.47 2.82 17.61
CA HIS A 7 -21.38 3.77 17.78
C HIS A 7 -20.20 3.02 18.40
N THR A 8 -19.18 2.67 17.61
CA THR A 8 -17.91 2.16 18.12
C THR A 8 -16.96 3.32 18.32
N SER A 9 -16.91 3.85 19.55
CA SER A 9 -15.85 4.75 19.98
C SER A 9 -14.57 3.93 20.16
N THR A 10 -13.56 4.14 19.32
CA THR A 10 -12.23 3.52 19.50
C THR A 10 -11.30 4.49 20.19
N VAL A 11 -10.82 4.13 21.39
CA VAL A 11 -9.74 4.86 22.07
C VAL A 11 -8.42 4.52 21.38
N GLN A 12 -7.78 5.49 20.74
CA GLN A 12 -6.41 5.34 20.24
C GLN A 12 -5.45 5.50 21.41
N VAL A 13 -4.77 4.43 21.79
CA VAL A 13 -3.69 4.47 22.78
C VAL A 13 -2.45 5.03 22.10
N GLN A 14 -1.88 6.10 22.66
CA GLN A 14 -0.60 6.65 22.20
C GLN A 14 0.53 5.66 22.52
N LYS A 15 1.21 5.16 21.48
CA LYS A 15 2.36 4.24 21.63
C LYS A 15 3.57 5.01 22.19
N LYS A 16 4.12 4.55 23.32
CA LYS A 16 5.47 4.91 23.79
C LYS A 16 6.45 3.85 23.31
N GLY A 17 7.39 4.22 22.44
CA GLY A 17 8.45 3.34 21.92
C GLY A 17 8.88 3.72 20.51
N ALA A 18 10.05 3.24 20.07
CA ALA A 18 10.48 3.40 18.68
C ALA A 18 9.46 2.73 17.73
N PRO A 19 9.24 3.28 16.52
CA PRO A 19 8.35 2.66 15.54
C PRO A 19 8.85 1.25 15.23
N THR A 20 7.98 0.26 15.41
CA THR A 20 8.20 -1.13 15.00
C THR A 20 7.40 -1.41 13.74
N GLU A 21 7.85 -2.34 12.89
CA GLU A 21 7.08 -2.83 11.73
C GLU A 21 5.93 -3.78 12.12
N ILE A 22 5.58 -3.81 13.40
CA ILE A 22 4.47 -4.57 13.95
C ILE A 22 3.29 -3.62 14.19
N GLY A 23 2.26 -3.85 13.41
CA GLY A 23 1.00 -3.18 13.53
C GLY A 23 0.14 -3.74 14.65
N HIS A 24 -0.69 -2.90 15.25
CA HIS A 24 -1.66 -3.30 16.25
C HIS A 24 -3.03 -2.76 15.88
N SER A 25 -3.97 -3.66 15.63
CA SER A 25 -5.37 -3.34 15.28
C SER A 25 -6.34 -4.10 16.18
N ARG A 26 -7.65 -3.89 16.00
CA ARG A 26 -8.69 -4.68 16.70
C ARG A 26 -8.58 -6.19 16.42
N GLY A 27 -7.98 -6.59 15.29
CA GLY A 27 -7.75 -7.98 14.91
C GLY A 27 -6.47 -8.59 15.49
N GLY A 28 -5.74 -7.86 16.34
CA GLY A 28 -4.46 -8.29 16.88
C GLY A 28 -3.26 -7.65 16.16
N ALA A 29 -2.08 -8.20 16.43
CA ALA A 29 -0.84 -7.74 15.86
C ALA A 29 -0.61 -8.30 14.44
N SER A 30 -0.20 -7.46 13.50
CA SER A 30 0.02 -7.88 12.11
C SER A 30 1.04 -6.99 11.38
N THR A 31 1.58 -7.53 10.30
CA THR A 31 2.59 -6.90 9.44
C THR A 31 2.20 -7.14 7.97
N LYS A 32 2.56 -6.21 7.09
CA LYS A 32 2.38 -6.34 5.64
C LYS A 32 3.73 -6.44 4.94
N ILE A 33 3.73 -7.14 3.82
CA ILE A 33 4.87 -7.24 2.90
C ILE A 33 4.45 -6.59 1.58
N HIS A 34 5.21 -5.59 1.16
CA HIS A 34 5.06 -4.90 -0.13
C HIS A 34 6.19 -5.38 -1.03
N ALA A 35 5.89 -5.73 -2.28
CA ALA A 35 6.86 -6.32 -3.20
C ALA A 35 6.78 -5.68 -4.60
N VAL A 36 7.93 -5.29 -5.16
CA VAL A 36 8.05 -5.18 -6.63
C VAL A 36 8.47 -6.54 -7.14
N VAL A 37 7.79 -7.01 -8.17
CA VAL A 37 8.16 -8.23 -8.88
C VAL A 37 8.49 -7.90 -10.33
N ASP A 38 9.38 -8.66 -10.94
CA ASP A 38 9.63 -8.59 -12.38
C ASP A 38 8.47 -9.25 -13.18
N ALA A 39 8.58 -9.24 -14.51
CA ALA A 39 7.58 -9.83 -15.40
C ALA A 39 7.41 -11.35 -15.25
N TYR A 40 8.37 -12.04 -14.64
CA TYR A 40 8.32 -13.48 -14.36
C TYR A 40 7.80 -13.78 -12.95
N GLY A 41 7.50 -12.75 -12.15
CA GLY A 41 7.03 -12.87 -10.78
C GLY A 41 8.15 -13.02 -9.75
N ASN A 42 9.42 -12.80 -10.12
CA ASN A 42 10.52 -12.84 -9.17
C ASN A 42 10.52 -11.55 -8.33
N PRO A 43 10.57 -11.63 -6.98
CA PRO A 43 10.69 -10.45 -6.14
C PRO A 43 12.01 -9.72 -6.41
N VAL A 44 11.92 -8.43 -6.76
CA VAL A 44 13.06 -7.53 -6.99
C VAL A 44 13.37 -6.73 -5.74
N HIS A 45 12.33 -6.24 -5.05
CA HIS A 45 12.48 -5.49 -3.81
C HIS A 45 11.30 -5.73 -2.88
N LEU A 46 11.57 -5.73 -1.57
CA LEU A 46 10.59 -5.97 -0.52
C LEU A 46 10.67 -4.87 0.53
N MET A 47 9.51 -4.37 0.96
CA MET A 47 9.38 -3.48 2.12
C MET A 47 8.36 -4.05 3.09
N ILE A 48 8.58 -3.83 4.38
CA ILE A 48 7.70 -4.30 5.44
C ILE A 48 7.03 -3.10 6.11
N SER A 49 5.78 -3.27 6.51
CA SER A 49 5.05 -2.26 7.26
C SER A 49 4.23 -2.83 8.40
N GLU A 50 3.89 -1.96 9.34
CA GLU A 50 2.83 -2.25 10.29
C GLU A 50 1.51 -2.57 9.57
N GLY A 51 0.77 -3.59 10.04
CA GLY A 51 -0.37 -4.15 9.31
C GLY A 51 -1.57 -3.22 9.16
N GLN A 52 -1.76 -2.24 10.03
CA GLN A 52 -2.81 -1.22 9.88
C GLN A 52 -2.44 -0.10 8.90
N ARG A 53 -1.20 -0.05 8.39
CA ARG A 53 -0.77 1.00 7.47
C ARG A 53 -1.43 0.81 6.11
N ASN A 54 -1.76 1.93 5.46
CA ASN A 54 -2.34 1.91 4.13
C ASN A 54 -1.25 1.57 3.09
N ASP A 55 -1.58 0.67 2.14
CA ASP A 55 -0.63 0.13 1.17
C ASP A 55 -0.07 1.22 0.25
N ILE A 56 -0.90 2.21 -0.11
CA ILE A 56 -0.51 3.30 -1.02
C ILE A 56 0.72 4.08 -0.54
N VAL A 57 0.96 4.14 0.77
CA VAL A 57 2.11 4.84 1.36
C VAL A 57 3.43 4.23 0.91
N TYR A 58 3.45 2.94 0.58
CA TYR A 58 4.65 2.22 0.18
C TYR A 58 4.81 2.12 -1.33
N ALA A 59 3.84 2.54 -2.13
CA ALA A 59 3.87 2.35 -3.58
C ALA A 59 5.06 3.04 -4.26
N ILE A 60 5.20 4.35 -4.04
CA ILE A 60 6.28 5.15 -4.60
C ILE A 60 7.64 4.77 -3.97
N PRO A 61 7.78 4.67 -2.62
CA PRO A 61 9.03 4.23 -2.01
C PRO A 61 9.56 2.91 -2.54
N LEU A 62 8.66 1.97 -2.85
CA LEU A 62 8.98 0.66 -3.39
C LEU A 62 9.45 0.75 -4.86
N LEU A 63 8.79 1.58 -5.68
CA LEU A 63 9.19 1.84 -7.06
C LEU A 63 10.51 2.63 -7.17
N GLU A 64 10.86 3.45 -6.17
CA GLU A 64 12.15 4.16 -6.12
C GLU A 64 13.35 3.22 -5.95
N GLN A 65 13.14 1.98 -5.48
CA GLN A 65 14.20 0.99 -5.27
C GLN A 65 14.59 0.23 -6.54
N VAL A 66 13.83 0.40 -7.62
CA VAL A 66 14.03 -0.32 -8.88
C VAL A 66 14.21 0.64 -10.05
N LYS A 67 14.99 0.22 -11.03
CA LYS A 67 15.02 0.93 -12.32
C LYS A 67 13.77 0.56 -13.10
N ILE A 68 13.02 1.56 -13.53
CA ILE A 68 11.87 1.41 -14.41
C ILE A 68 12.33 1.84 -15.80
N PRO A 69 12.50 0.91 -16.75
CA PRO A 69 12.73 1.27 -18.15
C PRO A 69 11.58 2.11 -18.71
N GLU A 70 11.88 2.99 -19.66
CA GLU A 70 10.84 3.64 -20.47
C GLU A 70 9.96 2.58 -21.15
N ASP A 71 8.69 2.91 -21.39
CA ASP A 71 7.65 2.06 -21.96
C ASP A 71 7.33 0.78 -21.15
N SER A 72 7.70 0.74 -19.86
CA SER A 72 7.32 -0.35 -18.96
C SER A 72 5.84 -0.31 -18.59
N GLN A 73 5.21 -1.47 -18.43
CA GLN A 73 3.87 -1.59 -17.83
C GLN A 73 3.98 -1.90 -16.34
N ILE A 74 3.33 -1.09 -15.50
CA ILE A 74 3.31 -1.29 -14.04
C ILE A 74 1.91 -1.75 -13.61
N LEU A 75 1.81 -3.00 -13.21
CA LEU A 75 0.58 -3.59 -12.70
C LEU A 75 0.55 -3.42 -11.18
N ALA A 76 -0.56 -2.88 -10.65
CA ALA A 76 -0.72 -2.77 -9.20
C ALA A 76 -2.11 -3.21 -8.74
N ASN A 77 -2.16 -3.68 -7.49
CA ASN A 77 -3.42 -4.02 -6.82
C ASN A 77 -4.30 -2.77 -6.65
N ARG A 78 -5.62 -2.95 -6.56
CA ARG A 78 -6.62 -1.88 -6.33
C ARG A 78 -6.33 -1.03 -5.07
N GLY A 79 -5.66 -1.60 -4.06
CA GLY A 79 -5.22 -0.85 -2.87
C GLY A 79 -4.28 0.32 -3.20
N TYR A 80 -3.57 0.23 -4.33
CA TYR A 80 -2.66 1.24 -4.86
C TYR A 80 -3.33 2.25 -5.80
N ASP A 81 -4.65 2.20 -5.96
CA ASP A 81 -5.37 3.19 -6.75
C ASP A 81 -5.31 4.57 -6.09
N SER A 82 -4.51 5.46 -6.69
CA SER A 82 -4.25 6.85 -6.30
C SER A 82 -3.70 7.62 -7.50
N ASP A 83 -4.26 8.81 -7.76
CA ASP A 83 -3.81 9.67 -8.85
C ASP A 83 -2.31 10.04 -8.71
N GLN A 84 -1.83 10.24 -7.47
CA GLN A 84 -0.42 10.51 -7.20
C GLN A 84 0.51 9.37 -7.69
N LEU A 85 0.09 8.11 -7.53
CA LEU A 85 0.89 6.98 -8.02
C LEU A 85 0.85 6.90 -9.54
N ILE A 86 -0.31 7.16 -10.14
CA ILE A 86 -0.48 7.16 -11.59
C ILE A 86 0.39 8.24 -12.24
N ASP A 87 0.36 9.46 -11.70
CA ASP A 87 1.19 10.57 -12.17
C ASP A 87 2.69 10.26 -12.00
N TYR A 88 3.07 9.64 -10.88
CA TYR A 88 4.45 9.19 -10.66
C TYR A 88 4.91 8.20 -11.74
N ILE A 89 4.07 7.21 -12.08
CA ILE A 89 4.37 6.20 -13.09
C ILE A 89 4.51 6.85 -14.47
N TYR A 90 3.59 7.73 -14.86
CA TYR A 90 3.68 8.47 -16.11
C TYR A 90 4.91 9.37 -16.20
N SER A 91 5.30 10.03 -15.11
CA SER A 91 6.50 10.87 -15.06
C SER A 91 7.81 10.11 -15.32
N ARG A 92 7.78 8.78 -15.18
CA ARG A 92 8.91 7.87 -15.44
C ARG A 92 8.83 7.22 -16.83
N GLY A 93 7.89 7.64 -17.68
CA GLY A 93 7.70 7.07 -19.01
C GLY A 93 7.13 5.65 -18.99
N ALA A 94 6.40 5.28 -17.94
CA ALA A 94 5.78 3.97 -17.80
C ALA A 94 4.25 4.08 -17.80
N GLU A 95 3.57 2.97 -18.10
CA GLU A 95 2.11 2.87 -18.23
C GLU A 95 1.50 2.16 -17.01
N PRO A 96 0.62 2.80 -16.23
CA PRO A 96 -0.01 2.19 -15.06
C PRO A 96 -1.23 1.36 -15.43
N THR A 97 -1.27 0.10 -14.96
CA THR A 97 -2.46 -0.77 -14.99
C THR A 97 -2.95 -1.03 -13.57
N VAL A 98 -3.86 -0.16 -13.10
CA VAL A 98 -4.45 -0.26 -11.76
C VAL A 98 -5.98 -0.26 -11.85
N ARG A 99 -6.62 -1.23 -11.21
CA ARG A 99 -8.10 -1.26 -11.10
C ARG A 99 -8.57 -0.06 -10.29
N ARG A 100 -9.36 0.83 -10.90
CA ARG A 100 -9.95 2.00 -10.22
C ARG A 100 -11.01 1.59 -9.20
N LYS A 101 -11.10 2.31 -8.10
CA LYS A 101 -12.17 2.21 -7.13
C LYS A 101 -13.43 2.85 -7.74
N THR A 102 -14.50 2.07 -7.87
CA THR A 102 -15.83 2.61 -8.20
C THR A 102 -16.31 3.50 -7.05
N LEU A 103 -16.90 4.66 -7.39
CA LEU A 103 -17.61 5.55 -6.47
C LEU A 103 -18.86 4.87 -5.91
#